data_AF-M0B2N9-F1
#
_entry.id   AF-M0B2N9-F1
#
_cell.length_a   1.000
_cell.length_b   1.000
_cell.length_c   1.000
_cell.angle_alpha   90.00
_cell.angle_beta   90.00
_cell.angle_gamma   90.00
#
_symmetry.space_group_name_H-M   'P 1'
#
loop_
_entity.id
_entity.type
_entity.pdbx_description
1 polymer ?
#
loop_
_entity_poly.entity_id
_entity_poly.type
_entity_poly.pdbx_seq_one_letter_code
_entity_poly.pdbx_strand_id
1 'polypeptide(L)'
;MTTYYVISSPDHDANRPHSRDWPKVLRLSFEDCEIRLYQGKGHGLGGTSYDFDEFQVEEWTEFVDACAGDWLLEELSRYESLTTIEETDFVRTLNRHVPLETEEH
;
A
#
# COMPACT_ATOMS: atom_id res chain seq x y z
N MET A 1 -11.89 15.77 -2.68
CA MET A 1 -10.47 15.41 -2.64
C MET A 1 -10.48 14.01 -2.10
N THR A 2 -9.88 13.09 -2.84
CA THR A 2 -9.82 11.70 -2.42
C THR A 2 -8.76 11.55 -1.34
N THR A 3 -9.12 10.92 -0.24
CA THR A 3 -8.21 10.57 0.84
C THR A 3 -7.43 9.31 0.48
N TYR A 4 -6.09 9.42 0.43
CA TYR A 4 -5.23 8.24 0.27
C TYR A 4 -4.51 7.91 1.57
N TYR A 5 -4.69 6.67 2.03
CA TYR A 5 -3.89 6.07 3.09
C TYR A 5 -2.61 5.53 2.47
N VAL A 6 -1.47 6.15 2.81
CA VAL A 6 -0.17 5.86 2.20
C VAL A 6 0.68 5.02 3.15
N ILE A 7 1.17 3.89 2.65
CA ILE A 7 2.04 2.96 3.37
C ILE A 7 3.28 2.74 2.51
N SER A 8 4.46 3.12 3.02
CA SER A 8 5.71 3.07 2.24
C SER A 8 6.79 2.25 2.93
N SER A 9 7.49 1.43 2.16
CA SER A 9 8.72 0.78 2.62
C SER A 9 9.86 1.80 2.74
N PRO A 10 10.79 1.62 3.69
CA PRO A 10 11.99 2.44 3.77
C PRO A 10 12.89 2.27 2.53
N ASP A 11 13.61 3.34 2.15
CA ASP A 11 14.66 3.29 1.12
C ASP A 11 15.96 2.80 1.77
N HIS A 12 16.28 1.52 1.56
CA HIS A 12 17.44 0.87 2.18
C HIS A 12 18.77 1.16 1.47
N ASP A 13 18.76 1.51 0.18
CA ASP A 13 19.99 1.74 -0.58
C ASP A 13 19.79 2.85 -1.60
N ALA A 14 19.95 4.08 -1.11
CA ALA A 14 19.64 5.29 -1.83
C ALA A 14 20.43 5.46 -3.15
N ASN A 15 21.54 4.74 -3.31
CA ASN A 15 22.50 4.95 -4.40
C ASN A 15 22.46 3.86 -5.48
N ARG A 16 21.59 2.85 -5.37
CA ARG A 16 21.47 1.79 -6.38
C ARG A 16 20.35 2.06 -7.40
N PRO A 17 20.68 2.30 -8.68
CA PRO A 17 19.67 2.34 -9.73
C PRO A 17 19.14 0.92 -10.02
N HIS A 18 17.85 0.82 -10.30
CA HIS A 18 17.11 -0.39 -10.69
C HIS A 18 17.18 -1.56 -9.69
N SER A 19 17.18 -1.28 -8.38
CA SER A 19 17.19 -2.32 -7.35
C SER A 19 15.79 -2.92 -7.14
N ARG A 20 15.74 -4.22 -6.82
CA ARG A 20 14.53 -4.87 -6.27
C ARG A 20 14.13 -4.31 -4.91
N ASP A 21 15.11 -3.73 -4.21
CA ASP A 21 14.97 -3.07 -2.91
C ASP A 21 14.55 -1.60 -3.03
N TRP A 22 14.11 -1.17 -4.21
CA TRP A 22 13.52 0.16 -4.35
C TRP A 22 12.32 0.33 -3.42
N PRO A 23 12.12 1.56 -2.91
CA PRO A 23 11.01 1.84 -2.02
C PRO A 23 9.70 1.52 -2.76
N LYS A 24 8.82 0.84 -2.04
CA LYS A 24 7.48 0.47 -2.46
C LYS A 24 6.51 1.35 -1.71
N VAL A 25 5.48 1.80 -2.40
CA VAL A 25 4.41 2.61 -1.82
C VAL A 25 3.09 1.98 -2.20
N LEU A 26 2.30 1.64 -1.19
CA LEU A 26 0.94 1.18 -1.30
C LEU A 26 0.03 2.35 -0.89
N ARG A 27 -0.93 2.69 -1.75
CA ARG A 27 -1.94 3.71 -1.45
C ARG A 27 -3.33 3.09 -1.52
N LEU A 28 -4.18 3.38 -0.55
CA LEU A 28 -5.56 2.92 -0.50
C LEU A 28 -6.50 4.13 -0.46
N SER A 29 -7.52 4.12 -1.30
CA SER A 29 -8.65 5.06 -1.21
C SER A 29 -9.94 4.28 -1.05
N PHE A 30 -10.64 4.53 0.07
CA PHE A 30 -11.97 3.97 0.30
C PHE A 30 -13.05 4.76 -0.43
N GLU A 31 -12.82 6.03 -0.73
CA GLU A 31 -13.75 6.86 -1.50
C GLU A 31 -13.84 6.42 -2.97
N ASP A 32 -12.71 6.05 -3.56
CA ASP A 32 -12.61 5.57 -4.94
C ASP A 32 -12.56 4.03 -5.04
N CYS A 33 -12.60 3.31 -3.91
CA CYS A 33 -12.46 1.85 -3.85
C CYS A 33 -11.26 1.33 -4.65
N GLU A 34 -10.10 2.00 -4.54
CA GLU A 34 -8.91 1.66 -5.32
C GLU A 34 -7.67 1.47 -4.45
N ILE A 35 -6.78 0.61 -4.94
CA ILE A 35 -5.44 0.41 -4.41
C ILE A 35 -4.40 0.68 -5.48
N ARG A 36 -3.35 1.42 -5.12
CA ARG A 36 -2.24 1.76 -6.02
C ARG A 36 -0.93 1.25 -5.45
N LEU A 37 -0.17 0.58 -6.30
CA LEU A 37 1.14 0.03 -5.99
C LEU A 37 2.19 0.75 -6.82
N TYR A 38 3.12 1.43 -6.17
CA TYR A 38 4.23 2.12 -6.80
C TYR A 38 5.55 1.56 -6.33
N GLN A 39 6.48 1.36 -7.25
CA GLN A 39 7.86 1.04 -6.95
C GLN A 39 8.79 1.95 -7.74
N GLY A 40 9.76 2.52 -7.07
CA GLY A 40 10.89 3.16 -7.72
C GLY A 40 11.35 4.46 -7.11
N LYS A 41 12.29 5.10 -7.80
CA LYS A 41 12.97 6.31 -7.32
C LYS A 41 13.33 7.24 -8.49
N GLY A 42 13.27 8.55 -8.25
CA GLY A 42 13.64 9.56 -9.24
C GLY A 42 12.79 9.47 -10.51
N HIS A 43 13.43 9.39 -11.68
CA HIS A 43 12.75 9.30 -12.98
C HIS A 43 12.13 7.92 -13.30
N GLY A 44 12.32 6.91 -12.44
CA GLY A 44 11.91 5.53 -12.69
C GLY A 44 10.79 5.04 -11.77
N LEU A 45 9.75 5.86 -11.55
CA LEU A 45 8.56 5.44 -10.79
C LEU A 45 7.67 4.59 -11.70
N GLY A 46 7.60 3.28 -11.43
CA GLY A 46 6.65 2.38 -12.05
C GLY A 46 5.50 2.11 -11.08
N GLY A 47 4.27 1.96 -11.58
CA GLY A 47 3.16 1.60 -10.72
C GLY A 47 1.97 1.07 -11.49
N THR A 48 1.04 0.50 -10.74
CA THR A 48 -0.23 -0.04 -11.22
C THR A 48 -1.32 0.32 -10.22
N SER A 49 -2.55 0.41 -10.70
CA SER A 49 -3.75 0.68 -9.91
C SER A 49 -4.77 -0.42 -10.15
N TYR A 50 -5.48 -0.80 -9.11
CA TYR A 50 -6.55 -1.79 -9.13
C TYR A 50 -7.76 -1.26 -8.39
N ASP A 51 -8.95 -1.60 -8.87
CA ASP A 51 -10.16 -1.51 -8.05
C ASP A 51 -10.12 -2.59 -6.95
N PHE A 52 -10.79 -2.35 -5.84
CA PHE A 52 -10.85 -3.26 -4.69
C PHE A 52 -11.38 -4.66 -5.04
N ASP A 53 -12.28 -4.76 -6.02
CA ASP A 53 -12.80 -6.04 -6.52
C ASP A 53 -11.82 -6.79 -7.44
N GLU A 54 -10.85 -6.09 -8.04
CA GLU A 54 -9.86 -6.69 -8.94
C GLU A 54 -8.55 -7.03 -8.22
N PHE A 55 -8.29 -6.41 -7.08
CA PHE A 55 -7.05 -6.59 -6.36
C PHE A 55 -6.99 -7.93 -5.61
N GLN A 56 -6.00 -8.76 -5.95
CA GLN A 56 -5.74 -10.02 -5.26
C GLN A 56 -4.50 -9.90 -4.38
N VAL A 57 -4.70 -9.94 -3.06
CA VAL A 57 -3.61 -9.84 -2.06
C VAL A 57 -2.57 -10.94 -2.29
N GLU A 58 -3.00 -12.15 -2.63
CA GLU A 58 -2.12 -13.31 -2.85
C GLU A 58 -1.09 -13.06 -3.97
N GLU A 59 -1.48 -12.38 -5.06
CA GLU A 59 -0.59 -12.03 -6.18
C GLU A 59 0.47 -10.99 -5.79
N TRP A 60 0.16 -10.16 -4.78
CA TRP A 60 0.98 -9.03 -4.35
C TRP A 60 1.62 -9.21 -2.98
N THR A 61 1.64 -10.45 -2.46
CA THR A 61 2.17 -10.81 -1.14
C THR A 61 3.55 -10.20 -0.88
N GLU A 62 4.51 -10.40 -1.79
CA GLU A 62 5.89 -9.87 -1.63
C GLU A 62 5.93 -8.33 -1.62
N PHE A 63 4.99 -7.67 -2.30
CA PHE A 63 4.93 -6.21 -2.33
C PHE A 63 4.35 -5.64 -1.04
N VAL A 64 3.25 -6.24 -0.56
CA VAL A 64 2.58 -5.83 0.69
C VAL A 64 3.49 -6.05 1.88
N ASP A 65 4.15 -7.22 1.96
CA ASP A 65 5.13 -7.55 2.99
C ASP A 65 6.30 -6.56 2.99
N ALA A 66 6.82 -6.18 1.83
CA ALA A 66 7.87 -5.18 1.78
C ALA A 66 7.44 -3.79 2.25
N CYS A 67 6.15 -3.42 2.13
CA CYS A 67 5.64 -2.11 2.57
C CYS A 67 5.48 -2.01 4.08
N ALA A 68 4.97 -3.05 4.72
CA ALA A 68 4.53 -2.99 6.12
C ALA A 68 4.82 -4.27 6.93
N GLY A 69 5.46 -5.27 6.33
CA GLY A 69 5.69 -6.59 6.93
C GLY A 69 4.40 -7.39 7.07
N ASP A 70 4.48 -8.42 7.92
CA ASP A 70 3.41 -9.42 8.09
C ASP A 70 2.05 -8.83 8.47
N TRP A 71 1.99 -7.75 9.27
CA TRP A 71 0.71 -7.28 9.83
C TRP A 71 -0.26 -6.76 8.77
N LEU A 72 0.24 -6.08 7.72
CA LEU A 72 -0.63 -5.55 6.66
C LEU A 72 -1.11 -6.68 5.76
N LEU A 73 -0.23 -7.65 5.48
CA LEU A 73 -0.60 -8.85 4.76
C LEU A 73 -1.68 -9.62 5.53
N GLU A 74 -1.47 -9.86 6.83
CA GLU A 74 -2.46 -10.50 7.69
C GLU A 74 -3.78 -9.74 7.74
N GLU A 75 -3.75 -8.40 7.77
CA GLU A 75 -4.98 -7.60 7.77
C GLU A 75 -5.72 -7.71 6.44
N LEU A 76 -5.05 -7.52 5.30
CA LEU A 76 -5.68 -7.58 3.98
C LEU A 76 -6.16 -9.00 3.65
N SER A 77 -5.41 -10.03 4.02
CA SER A 77 -5.78 -11.44 3.79
C SER A 77 -6.95 -11.94 4.64
N ARG A 78 -7.42 -11.19 5.64
CA ARG A 78 -8.66 -11.54 6.39
C ARG A 78 -9.91 -11.33 5.55
N TYR A 79 -9.81 -10.51 4.51
CA TYR A 79 -10.94 -10.14 3.68
C TYR A 79 -10.85 -10.90 2.37
N GLU A 80 -11.97 -11.49 1.96
CA GLU A 80 -12.08 -12.12 0.64
C GLU A 80 -12.05 -11.06 -0.49
N SER A 81 -12.56 -9.86 -0.19
CA SER A 81 -12.48 -8.68 -1.06
C SER A 81 -12.24 -7.42 -0.24
N LEU A 82 -11.42 -6.51 -0.77
CA LEU A 82 -11.15 -5.23 -0.13
C LEU A 82 -12.41 -4.35 -0.03
N THR A 83 -13.44 -4.59 -0.85
CA THR A 83 -14.73 -3.87 -0.77
C THR A 83 -15.48 -4.10 0.54
N THR A 84 -15.11 -5.14 1.30
CA THR A 84 -15.72 -5.46 2.59
C THR A 84 -15.04 -4.78 3.78
N ILE A 85 -13.94 -4.06 3.53
CA ILE A 85 -13.19 -3.38 4.57
C ILE A 85 -13.89 -2.06 4.91
N GLU A 86 -14.28 -1.93 6.18
CA GLU A 86 -14.77 -0.66 6.72
C GLU A 86 -13.58 0.29 6.96
N GLU A 87 -13.59 1.46 6.32
CA GLU A 87 -12.53 2.47 6.40
C GLU A 87 -12.15 2.79 7.86
N THR A 88 -13.15 2.98 8.73
CA THR A 88 -12.90 3.33 10.14
C THR A 88 -12.13 2.25 10.89
N ASP A 89 -12.40 0.97 10.62
CA ASP A 89 -11.68 -0.13 11.26
C ASP A 89 -10.27 -0.28 10.68
N PHE A 90 -10.11 -0.12 9.37
CA PHE A 90 -8.79 -0.10 8.74
C PHE A 90 -7.90 1.03 9.29
N VAL A 91 -8.42 2.25 9.41
CA VAL A 91 -7.70 3.40 9.97
C VAL A 91 -7.30 3.16 11.43
N ARG A 92 -8.14 2.50 12.21
CA ARG A 92 -7.80 2.10 13.60
C ARG A 92 -6.68 1.08 13.63
N THR A 93 -6.68 0.10 12.74
CA THR A 93 -5.58 -0.86 12.61
C THR A 93 -4.31 -0.12 12.18
N LEU A 94 -4.37 0.71 11.15
CA LEU A 94 -3.24 1.44 10.61
C LEU A 94 -2.55 2.33 11.67
N ASN A 95 -3.32 3.11 12.45
CA ASN A 95 -2.79 3.93 13.55
C ASN A 95 -2.03 3.15 14.63
N ARG A 96 -2.28 1.85 14.77
CA ARG A 96 -1.61 0.98 15.74
C ARG A 96 -0.22 0.57 15.28
N HIS A 97 0.00 0.54 13.97
CA HIS A 97 1.20 -0.03 13.34
C HIS A 97 2.08 1.03 12.65
N VAL A 98 1.50 2.13 12.18
CA VAL A 98 2.20 3.18 11.44
C VAL A 98 1.74 4.55 11.94
N PRO A 99 2.64 5.52 12.19
CA PRO A 99 2.23 6.91 12.37
C PRO A 99 1.64 7.43 11.05
N LEU A 100 0.34 7.73 11.04
CA LEU A 100 -0.35 8.21 9.85
C LEU A 100 0.20 9.56 9.38
N GLU A 101 0.77 9.59 8.19
CA GLU A 101 0.88 10.81 7.38
C GLU A 101 -0.28 10.79 6.37
N THR A 102 -1.18 11.76 6.45
CA THR A 102 -2.27 11.94 5.48
C THR A 102 -1.79 12.93 4.42
N GLU A 103 -1.72 12.50 3.15
CA GLU A 103 -1.39 13.38 2.02
C GLU A 103 -2.69 13.88 1.37
N GLU A 104 -2.94 15.19 1.45
CA GLU A 104 -4.00 15.85 0.67
C GLU A 104 -3.46 16.17 -0.73
N HIS A 105 -4.08 15.63 -1.79
CA HIS A 105 -3.72 15.91 -3.20
C HIS A 105 -4.84 16.65 -3.93
#